data_AF-A0A973RCT2-F1
#
_entry.id   AF-A0A973RCT2-F1
#
_cell.length_a   1.000
_cell.length_b   1.000
_cell.length_c   1.000
_cell.angle_alpha   90.00
_cell.angle_beta   90.00
_cell.angle_gamma   90.00
#
_symmetry.space_group_name_H-M   'P 1'
#
loop_
_entity.id
_entity.type
_entity.pdbx_description
1 polymer ?
#
loop_
_entity_poly.entity_id
_entity_poly.type
_entity_poly.pdbx_seq_one_letter_code
_entity_poly.pdbx_strand_id
1 'polypeptide(L)'
;MWKAFGLGSAVLVGDALLALAVDTLARAPDTALRHLSDTLVELVLGQADDLAFESRPWTGPQAVTLEEYERMAARKTGSLTGCAAALGAVLAGVPQPLVARMAAMGRRLGLAYQAVDDLLGLWGDPRATGKPVHNDLRRDKKTLPVPAALTSGGDAAAELAALLAGPEPAAPHVIAALTERTR
;
A
#
# COMPACT_ATOMS: atom_id res chain seq x y z
N MET A 1 8.44 -13.94 -11.43
CA MET A 1 9.91 -13.87 -11.24
C MET A 1 10.40 -14.90 -10.22
N TRP A 2 10.32 -14.66 -8.90
CA TRP A 2 10.96 -15.55 -7.91
C TRP A 2 10.44 -17.00 -7.92
N LYS A 3 9.13 -17.22 -8.13
CA LYS A 3 8.55 -18.58 -8.26
C LYS A 3 9.08 -19.34 -9.49
N ALA A 4 9.51 -18.63 -10.54
CA ALA A 4 9.94 -19.22 -11.80
C ALA A 4 11.47 -19.32 -11.92
N PHE A 5 12.21 -18.37 -11.36
CA PHE A 5 13.65 -18.21 -11.56
C PHE A 5 14.46 -18.16 -10.26
N GLY A 6 13.83 -18.36 -9.09
CA GLY A 6 14.48 -18.30 -7.79
C GLY A 6 14.64 -16.89 -7.22
N LEU A 7 14.94 -16.82 -5.93
CA LEU A 7 15.05 -15.57 -5.18
C LEU A 7 16.24 -14.71 -5.64
N GLY A 8 17.43 -15.32 -5.80
CA GLY A 8 18.63 -14.60 -6.21
C GLY A 8 18.48 -13.86 -7.54
N SER A 9 17.94 -14.55 -8.56
CA SER A 9 17.66 -13.92 -9.85
C SER A 9 16.59 -12.83 -9.77
N ALA A 10 15.57 -12.98 -8.92
CA ALA A 10 14.55 -11.96 -8.74
C ALA A 10 15.10 -10.68 -8.11
N VAL A 11 16.00 -10.81 -7.14
CA VAL A 11 16.70 -9.66 -6.52
C VAL A 11 17.56 -8.94 -7.55
N LEU A 12 18.41 -9.68 -8.27
CA LEU A 12 19.29 -9.10 -9.29
C LEU A 12 18.53 -8.37 -10.41
N VAL A 13 17.38 -8.90 -10.83
CA VAL A 13 16.53 -8.21 -11.81
C VAL A 13 15.94 -6.93 -11.21
N GLY A 14 15.52 -6.95 -9.94
CA GLY A 14 15.07 -5.74 -9.25
C GLY A 14 16.14 -4.64 -9.23
N ASP A 15 17.37 -5.00 -8.85
CA ASP A 15 18.51 -4.08 -8.83
C ASP A 15 18.83 -3.53 -10.23
N ALA A 16 18.81 -4.39 -11.24
CA ALA A 16 19.05 -3.99 -12.63
C ALA A 16 17.98 -3.01 -13.14
N LEU A 17 16.70 -3.26 -12.84
CA LEU A 17 15.60 -2.36 -13.23
C LEU A 17 15.71 -1.00 -12.55
N LEU A 18 16.10 -0.97 -11.27
CA LEU A 18 16.35 0.28 -10.56
C LEU A 18 17.53 1.05 -11.15
N ALA A 19 18.64 0.36 -11.45
CA ALA A 19 19.81 0.96 -12.10
C ALA A 19 19.45 1.56 -13.47
N LEU A 20 18.63 0.87 -14.27
CA LEU A 20 18.14 1.36 -15.56
C LEU A 20 17.24 2.60 -15.41
N ALA A 21 16.38 2.66 -14.39
CA ALA A 21 15.56 3.83 -14.13
C ALA A 21 16.40 5.06 -13.79
N VAL A 22 17.45 4.89 -12.96
CA VAL A 22 18.41 5.94 -12.63
C VAL A 22 19.19 6.38 -13.87
N ASP A 23 19.73 5.44 -14.65
CA ASP A 23 20.46 5.75 -15.90
C ASP A 23 19.60 6.51 -16.92
N THR A 24 18.30 6.16 -16.99
CA THR A 24 17.35 6.86 -17.86
C THR A 24 17.18 8.32 -17.44
N LEU A 25 17.00 8.58 -16.14
CA LEU A 25 16.83 9.95 -15.63
C LEU A 25 18.14 10.73 -15.52
N ALA A 26 19.29 10.07 -15.52
CA ALA A 26 20.60 10.75 -15.53
C ALA A 26 20.83 11.58 -16.81
N ARG A 27 20.03 11.33 -17.87
CA ARG A 27 20.04 12.09 -19.13
C ARG A 27 19.02 13.24 -19.14
N ALA A 28 18.27 13.41 -18.06
CA ALA A 28 17.25 14.43 -17.86
C ALA A 28 17.76 15.52 -16.88
N PRO A 29 17.02 16.63 -16.67
CA PRO A 29 17.40 17.62 -15.66
C PRO A 29 17.53 16.99 -14.27
N ASP A 30 18.52 17.44 -13.47
CA ASP A 30 18.78 16.90 -12.13
C ASP A 30 17.56 16.89 -11.20
N THR A 31 16.61 17.80 -11.41
CA THR A 31 15.35 17.83 -10.66
C THR A 31 14.54 16.55 -10.85
N ALA A 32 14.55 15.94 -12.03
CA ALA A 32 13.88 14.67 -12.30
C ALA A 32 14.50 13.53 -11.49
N LEU A 33 15.84 13.44 -11.48
CA LEU A 33 16.55 12.44 -10.69
C LEU A 33 16.31 12.60 -9.18
N ARG A 34 16.29 13.85 -8.68
CA ARG A 34 15.94 14.15 -7.28
C ARG A 34 14.54 13.67 -6.92
N HIS A 35 13.54 13.94 -7.78
CA HIS A 35 12.18 13.45 -7.57
C HIS A 35 12.10 11.93 -7.45
N LEU A 36 12.82 11.18 -8.31
CA LEU A 36 12.87 9.72 -8.21
C LEU A 36 13.57 9.28 -6.92
N SER A 37 14.74 9.84 -6.61
CA SER A 37 15.52 9.48 -5.42
C SER A 37 14.73 9.65 -4.12
N ASP A 38 14.08 10.80 -3.93
CA ASP A 38 13.26 11.07 -2.74
C ASP A 38 12.10 10.08 -2.64
N THR A 39 11.46 9.79 -3.77
CA THR A 39 10.35 8.83 -3.86
C THR A 39 10.77 7.41 -3.51
N LEU A 40 11.96 6.98 -3.94
CA LEU A 40 12.47 5.64 -3.65
C LEU A 40 12.68 5.44 -2.15
N VAL A 41 13.16 6.46 -1.43
CA VAL A 41 13.28 6.43 0.03
C VAL A 41 11.90 6.27 0.67
N GLU A 42 10.91 7.05 0.23
CA GLU A 42 9.55 6.94 0.74
C GLU A 42 8.94 5.57 0.47
N LEU A 43 9.13 5.01 -0.73
CA LEU A 43 8.62 3.70 -1.11
C LEU A 43 9.20 2.61 -0.20
N VAL A 44 10.52 2.64 0.05
CA VAL A 44 11.17 1.68 0.95
C VAL A 44 10.63 1.81 2.37
N LEU A 45 10.45 3.03 2.88
CA LEU A 45 9.87 3.26 4.21
C LEU A 45 8.43 2.75 4.28
N GLY A 46 7.61 3.00 3.26
CA GLY A 46 6.24 2.49 3.18
C GLY A 46 6.17 0.97 3.12
N GLN A 47 7.09 0.32 2.38
CA GLN A 47 7.17 -1.13 2.33
C GLN A 47 7.68 -1.72 3.66
N ALA A 48 8.56 -1.03 4.37
CA ALA A 48 9.00 -1.43 5.70
C ALA A 48 7.87 -1.34 6.73
N ASP A 49 7.10 -0.24 6.71
CA ASP A 49 5.89 -0.06 7.54
C ASP A 49 4.89 -1.20 7.26
N ASP A 50 4.59 -1.50 5.99
CA ASP A 50 3.68 -2.58 5.56
C ASP A 50 4.10 -3.97 6.06
N LEU A 51 5.41 -4.28 6.05
CA LEU A 51 5.92 -5.54 6.58
C LEU A 51 5.86 -5.59 8.11
N ALA A 52 6.22 -4.49 8.79
CA ALA A 52 6.17 -4.42 10.24
C ALA A 52 4.73 -4.60 10.77
N PHE A 53 3.75 -4.05 10.05
CA PHE A 53 2.34 -4.13 10.40
C PHE A 53 1.79 -5.56 10.42
N GLU A 54 2.32 -6.49 9.63
CA GLU A 54 1.90 -7.91 9.61
C GLU A 54 2.04 -8.57 10.99
N SER A 55 3.03 -8.15 11.78
CA SER A 55 3.31 -8.69 13.12
C SER A 55 2.58 -7.96 14.26
N ARG A 56 1.93 -6.83 13.98
CA ARG A 56 1.21 -6.07 15.00
C ARG A 56 -0.13 -6.72 15.30
N PRO A 57 -0.66 -6.60 16.53
CA PRO A 57 -1.99 -7.13 16.85
C PRO A 57 -3.08 -6.38 16.06
N TRP A 58 -4.27 -6.97 15.98
CA TRP A 58 -5.44 -6.33 15.36
C TRP A 58 -6.10 -5.30 16.28
N THR A 59 -6.01 -5.50 17.60
CA THR A 59 -6.63 -4.65 18.62
C THR A 59 -5.62 -4.28 19.72
N GLY A 60 -6.00 -3.32 20.58
CA GLY A 60 -5.15 -2.85 21.68
C GLY A 60 -4.15 -1.75 21.28
N PRO A 61 -3.29 -1.34 22.23
CA PRO A 61 -2.45 -0.13 22.09
C PRO A 61 -1.36 -0.25 21.01
N GLN A 62 -1.04 -1.48 20.59
CA GLN A 62 -0.07 -1.75 19.53
C GLN A 62 -0.74 -2.07 18.19
N ALA A 63 -2.07 -2.00 18.09
CA ALA A 63 -2.76 -2.20 16.82
C ALA A 63 -2.40 -1.08 15.83
N VAL A 64 -2.40 -1.41 14.53
CA VAL A 64 -2.18 -0.41 13.47
C VAL A 64 -3.36 0.55 13.45
N THR A 65 -3.09 1.84 13.60
CA THR A 65 -4.13 2.87 13.51
C THR A 65 -4.44 3.21 12.04
N LEU A 66 -5.60 3.83 11.79
CA LEU A 66 -5.93 4.34 10.45
C LEU A 66 -4.90 5.37 9.96
N GLU A 67 -4.41 6.24 10.84
CA GLU A 67 -3.38 7.23 10.49
C GLU A 67 -2.06 6.55 10.09
N GLU A 68 -1.66 5.50 10.79
CA GLU A 68 -0.47 4.71 10.44
C GLU A 68 -0.63 4.01 9.10
N TYR A 69 -1.81 3.42 8.85
CA TYR A 69 -2.15 2.82 7.56
C TYR A 69 -2.12 3.87 6.43
N GLU A 70 -2.75 5.02 6.59
CA GLU A 70 -2.80 6.07 5.57
C GLU A 70 -1.41 6.58 5.22
N ARG A 71 -0.55 6.78 6.23
CA ARG A 71 0.85 7.16 6.03
C ARG A 71 1.63 6.09 5.27
N MET A 72 1.45 4.82 5.64
CA MET A 72 2.07 3.70 4.95
C MET A 72 1.63 3.64 3.49
N ALA A 73 0.32 3.70 3.22
CA ALA A 73 -0.24 3.65 1.86
C ALA A 73 0.20 4.85 1.01
N ALA A 74 0.23 6.04 1.59
CA ALA A 74 0.73 7.24 0.93
C ALA A 74 2.21 7.12 0.54
N ARG A 75 3.05 6.49 1.39
CA ARG A 75 4.46 6.24 1.11
C ARG A 75 4.69 5.12 0.11
N LYS A 76 4.05 3.98 0.30
CA LYS A 76 4.26 2.76 -0.50
C LYS A 76 3.72 2.89 -1.93
N THR A 77 2.56 3.54 -2.09
CA THR A 77 1.82 3.57 -3.36
C THR A 77 1.57 4.99 -3.84
N GLY A 78 1.21 5.90 -2.93
CA GLY A 78 0.99 7.30 -3.25
C GLY A 78 2.23 8.00 -3.80
N SER A 79 3.40 7.79 -3.18
CA SER A 79 4.65 8.50 -3.51
C SER A 79 5.05 8.28 -4.97
N LEU A 80 5.07 7.03 -5.44
CA LEU A 80 5.46 6.68 -6.81
C LEU A 80 4.46 7.22 -7.85
N THR A 81 3.16 7.16 -7.53
CA THR A 81 2.12 7.74 -8.40
C THR A 81 2.26 9.26 -8.50
N GLY A 82 2.57 9.92 -7.37
CA GLY A 82 2.90 11.34 -7.32
C GLY A 82 4.16 11.68 -8.13
N CYS A 83 5.21 10.87 -8.00
CA CYS A 83 6.45 11.02 -8.75
C CYS A 83 6.22 10.91 -10.25
N ALA A 84 5.48 9.90 -10.71
CA ALA A 84 5.14 9.73 -12.11
C ALA A 84 4.41 10.96 -12.68
N ALA A 85 3.42 11.49 -11.96
CA ALA A 85 2.71 12.70 -12.36
C ALA A 85 3.61 13.95 -12.37
N ALA A 86 4.50 14.07 -11.38
CA ALA A 86 5.44 15.18 -11.26
C ALA A 86 6.53 15.16 -12.34
N LEU A 87 7.09 13.99 -12.65
CA LEU A 87 8.17 13.83 -13.63
C LEU A 87 7.74 14.30 -15.01
N GLY A 88 6.51 13.98 -15.45
CA GLY A 88 5.98 14.50 -16.71
C GLY A 88 5.95 16.04 -16.75
N ALA A 89 5.58 16.68 -15.64
CA ALA A 89 5.57 18.13 -15.52
C ALA A 89 6.99 18.73 -15.51
N VAL A 90 7.92 18.11 -14.76
CA VAL A 90 9.33 18.51 -14.72
C VAL A 90 9.97 18.47 -16.10
N LEU A 91 9.77 17.36 -16.83
CA LEU A 91 10.33 17.17 -18.17
C LEU A 91 9.71 18.12 -19.21
N ALA A 92 8.45 18.53 -19.00
CA ALA A 92 7.79 19.56 -19.81
C ALA A 92 8.25 20.99 -19.50
N GLY A 93 9.09 21.20 -18.49
CA GLY A 93 9.62 22.52 -18.13
C GLY A 93 8.59 23.48 -17.55
N VAL A 94 7.50 22.98 -16.97
CA VAL A 94 6.46 23.84 -16.39
C VAL A 94 6.88 24.41 -15.02
N PRO A 95 6.27 25.52 -14.56
CA PRO A 95 6.63 26.12 -13.28
C PRO A 95 6.43 25.20 -12.07
N GLN A 96 7.29 25.36 -11.05
CA GLN A 96 7.29 24.52 -9.86
C GLN A 96 5.94 24.41 -9.11
N PRO A 97 5.11 25.47 -9.02
CA PRO A 97 3.77 25.32 -8.43
C PRO A 97 2.89 24.29 -9.17
N LEU A 98 3.04 24.16 -10.49
CA LEU A 98 2.28 23.18 -11.27
C LEU A 98 2.84 21.76 -11.05
N VAL A 99 4.16 21.60 -11.00
CA VAL A 99 4.81 20.31 -10.64
C VAL A 99 4.30 19.81 -9.28
N ALA A 100 4.26 20.68 -8.27
CA ALA A 100 3.76 20.33 -6.94
C ALA A 100 2.28 19.92 -6.95
N ARG A 101 1.44 20.58 -7.75
CA ARG A 101 0.03 20.21 -7.91
C ARG A 101 -0.13 18.84 -8.58
N MET A 102 0.67 18.55 -9.60
CA MET A 102 0.68 17.25 -10.27
C MET A 102 1.13 16.14 -9.31
N ALA A 103 2.17 16.38 -8.52
CA ALA A 103 2.63 15.46 -7.48
C ALA A 103 1.52 15.17 -6.45
N ALA A 104 0.86 16.21 -5.94
CA ALA A 104 -0.22 16.07 -4.97
C ALA A 104 -1.44 15.33 -5.53
N MET A 105 -1.80 15.59 -6.79
CA MET A 105 -2.85 14.86 -7.50
C MET A 105 -2.48 13.37 -7.62
N GLY A 106 -1.28 13.06 -8.11
CA GLY A 106 -0.81 11.68 -8.26
C GLY A 106 -0.77 10.94 -6.92
N ARG A 107 -0.34 11.59 -5.83
CA ARG A 107 -0.37 10.99 -4.49
C ARG A 107 -1.77 10.61 -4.04
N ARG A 108 -2.76 11.49 -4.25
CA ARG A 108 -4.16 11.20 -3.91
C ARG A 108 -4.73 10.06 -4.76
N LEU A 109 -4.38 10.03 -6.05
CA LEU A 109 -4.77 8.94 -6.93
C LEU A 109 -4.16 7.61 -6.48
N GLY A 110 -2.88 7.59 -6.09
CA GLY A 110 -2.22 6.39 -5.59
C GLY A 110 -2.81 5.90 -4.27
N LEU A 111 -3.20 6.81 -3.37
CA LEU A 111 -3.91 6.43 -2.14
C LEU A 111 -5.29 5.84 -2.43
N ALA A 112 -6.05 6.44 -3.34
CA ALA A 112 -7.34 5.89 -3.78
C ALA A 112 -7.19 4.52 -4.44
N TYR A 113 -6.16 4.36 -5.28
CA TYR A 113 -5.82 3.06 -5.89
C TYR A 113 -5.52 2.01 -4.83
N GLN A 114 -4.72 2.35 -3.80
CA GLN A 114 -4.42 1.42 -2.70
C GLN A 114 -5.69 1.01 -1.95
N ALA A 115 -6.58 1.95 -1.65
CA ALA A 115 -7.85 1.63 -1.00
C ALA A 115 -8.69 0.65 -1.83
N VAL A 116 -8.72 0.83 -3.16
CA VAL A 116 -9.40 -0.12 -4.06
C VAL A 116 -8.71 -1.49 -4.08
N ASP A 117 -7.38 -1.54 -4.14
CA ASP A 117 -6.61 -2.80 -4.10
C ASP A 117 -6.88 -3.58 -2.80
N ASP A 118 -6.94 -2.88 -1.66
CA ASP A 118 -7.26 -3.46 -0.36
C ASP A 118 -8.70 -4.01 -0.29
N LEU A 119 -9.68 -3.31 -0.88
CA LEU A 119 -11.05 -3.83 -1.01
C LEU A 119 -11.08 -5.11 -1.85
N LEU A 120 -10.34 -5.15 -2.96
CA LEU A 120 -10.24 -6.31 -3.84
C LEU A 120 -9.47 -7.46 -3.19
N GLY A 121 -8.48 -7.18 -2.34
CA GLY A 121 -7.74 -8.19 -1.60
C GLY A 121 -8.58 -8.88 -0.53
N LEU A 122 -9.61 -8.20 -0.02
CA LEU A 122 -10.56 -8.76 0.94
C LEU A 122 -11.77 -9.44 0.29
N TRP A 123 -12.41 -8.80 -0.70
CA TRP A 123 -13.70 -9.24 -1.27
C TRP A 123 -13.67 -9.52 -2.78
N GLY A 124 -12.53 -9.36 -3.46
CA GLY A 124 -12.45 -9.48 -4.91
C GLY A 124 -12.69 -10.91 -5.42
N ASP A 125 -13.37 -11.01 -6.57
CA ASP A 125 -13.59 -12.27 -7.28
C ASP A 125 -12.25 -12.85 -7.75
N PRO A 126 -11.88 -14.10 -7.38
CA PRO A 126 -10.66 -14.75 -7.83
C PRO A 126 -10.50 -14.81 -9.35
N ARG A 127 -11.60 -14.84 -10.10
CA ARG A 127 -11.58 -14.82 -11.57
C ARG A 127 -11.06 -13.49 -12.14
N ALA A 128 -11.28 -12.40 -11.41
CA ALA A 128 -10.82 -11.06 -11.79
C ALA A 128 -9.45 -10.73 -11.19
N THR A 129 -9.19 -11.13 -9.93
CA THR A 129 -7.97 -10.77 -9.21
C THR A 129 -6.81 -11.75 -9.42
N GLY A 130 -7.09 -12.98 -9.86
CA GLY A 130 -6.11 -14.08 -9.94
C GLY A 130 -5.59 -14.55 -8.58
N LYS A 131 -6.20 -14.10 -7.48
CA LYS A 131 -5.83 -14.42 -6.09
C LYS A 131 -7.00 -15.10 -5.37
N PRO A 132 -6.75 -15.93 -4.34
CA PRO A 132 -7.83 -16.46 -3.50
C PRO A 132 -8.64 -15.34 -2.81
N VAL A 133 -9.92 -15.59 -2.52
CA VAL A 133 -10.72 -14.67 -1.70
C VAL A 133 -10.10 -14.54 -0.30
N HIS A 134 -10.15 -13.33 0.26
CA HIS A 134 -9.58 -12.98 1.57
C HIS A 134 -8.05 -13.18 1.64
N ASN A 135 -7.35 -13.04 0.52
CA ASN A 135 -5.91 -13.26 0.44
C ASN A 135 -5.13 -12.42 1.45
N ASP A 136 -5.57 -11.18 1.70
CA ASP A 136 -4.88 -10.27 2.61
C ASP A 136 -5.00 -10.71 4.07
N LEU A 137 -6.19 -11.18 4.49
CA LEU A 137 -6.38 -11.77 5.81
C LEU A 137 -5.56 -13.05 6.00
N ARG A 138 -5.43 -13.88 4.95
CA ARG A 138 -4.60 -15.10 5.00
C ARG A 138 -3.11 -14.80 5.17
N ARG A 139 -2.70 -13.56 4.94
CA ARG A 139 -1.32 -13.08 5.05
C ARG A 139 -1.14 -12.11 6.23
N ASP A 140 -2.14 -11.98 7.10
CA ASP A 140 -2.18 -11.01 8.20
C ASP A 140 -1.89 -9.56 7.77
N LYS A 141 -2.23 -9.23 6.53
CA LYS A 141 -2.07 -7.88 6.01
C LYS A 141 -3.10 -6.95 6.66
N LYS A 142 -2.61 -5.86 7.27
CA LYS A 142 -3.41 -4.82 7.90
C LYS A 142 -3.94 -3.81 6.87
N THR A 143 -4.73 -4.31 5.92
CA THR A 143 -5.34 -3.51 4.84
C THR A 143 -6.52 -2.69 5.34
N LEU A 144 -6.81 -1.57 4.68
CA LEU A 144 -7.77 -0.54 5.09
C LEU A 144 -9.10 -1.03 5.69
N PRO A 145 -9.79 -2.04 5.13
CA PRO A 145 -11.14 -2.35 5.55
C PRO A 145 -11.25 -2.74 7.02
N VAL A 146 -10.29 -3.51 7.55
CA VAL A 146 -10.37 -4.02 8.92
C VAL A 146 -10.06 -2.94 9.96
N PRO A 147 -8.97 -2.16 9.88
CA PRO A 147 -8.77 -1.01 10.76
C PRO A 147 -9.92 -0.01 10.68
N ALA A 148 -10.49 0.24 9.50
CA ALA A 148 -11.65 1.12 9.36
C ALA A 148 -12.87 0.58 10.13
N ALA A 149 -13.21 -0.70 9.94
CA ALA A 149 -14.29 -1.37 10.66
C ALA A 149 -14.10 -1.37 12.18
N LEU A 150 -12.88 -1.58 12.66
CA LEU A 150 -12.58 -1.51 14.10
C LEU A 150 -12.80 -0.12 14.70
N THR A 151 -12.68 0.94 13.89
CA THR A 151 -12.88 2.33 14.32
C THR A 151 -14.30 2.86 14.08
N SER A 152 -15.17 2.14 13.38
CA SER A 152 -16.52 2.62 13.03
C SER A 152 -17.48 2.68 14.22
N GLY A 153 -17.19 1.92 15.28
CA GLY A 153 -18.10 1.73 16.42
C GLY A 153 -19.31 0.82 16.10
N GLY A 154 -20.17 0.62 17.10
CA GLY A 154 -21.36 -0.23 17.01
C GLY A 154 -21.10 -1.72 17.30
N ASP A 155 -22.18 -2.50 17.33
CA ASP A 155 -22.13 -3.91 17.76
C ASP A 155 -21.27 -4.78 16.86
N ALA A 156 -21.31 -4.56 15.54
CA ALA A 156 -20.49 -5.31 14.59
C ALA A 156 -18.98 -5.03 14.77
N ALA A 157 -18.60 -3.79 15.07
CA ALA A 157 -17.21 -3.43 15.36
C ALA A 157 -16.75 -4.03 16.70
N ALA A 158 -17.62 -4.04 17.72
CA ALA A 158 -17.34 -4.69 19.00
C ALA A 158 -17.19 -6.20 18.86
N GLU A 159 -18.05 -6.85 18.07
CA GLU A 159 -17.99 -8.27 17.74
C GLU A 159 -16.69 -8.60 16.97
N LEU A 160 -16.32 -7.78 15.98
CA LEU A 160 -15.06 -7.90 15.25
C LEU A 160 -13.85 -7.76 16.18
N ALA A 161 -13.85 -6.77 17.07
CA ALA A 161 -12.76 -6.55 18.01
C ALA A 161 -12.62 -7.72 19.00
N ALA A 162 -13.73 -8.25 19.52
CA ALA A 162 -13.73 -9.40 20.40
C ALA A 162 -13.21 -10.67 19.70
N LEU A 163 -13.66 -10.90 18.45
CA LEU A 163 -13.19 -12.01 17.62
C LEU A 163 -11.67 -11.94 17.38
N LEU A 164 -11.16 -10.76 17.02
CA LEU A 164 -9.75 -10.55 16.71
C LEU A 164 -8.84 -10.49 17.97
N ALA A 165 -9.41 -10.30 19.15
CA ALA A 165 -8.72 -10.39 20.43
C ALA A 165 -8.70 -11.82 21.02
N GLY A 166 -9.44 -12.75 20.40
CA GLY A 166 -9.50 -14.14 20.83
C GLY A 166 -8.16 -14.87 20.71
N PRO A 167 -7.94 -15.94 21.49
CA PRO A 167 -6.69 -16.70 21.46
C PRO A 167 -6.52 -17.55 20.19
N GLU A 168 -7.62 -17.83 19.49
CA GLU A 168 -7.64 -18.65 18.28
C GLU A 168 -7.71 -17.77 17.02
N PRO A 169 -6.95 -18.08 15.96
CA PRO A 169 -7.04 -17.38 14.69
C PRO A 169 -8.47 -17.42 14.11
N ALA A 170 -9.06 -16.25 13.91
CA ALA A 170 -10.37 -16.14 13.33
C ALA A 170 -10.36 -16.51 11.84
N ALA A 171 -11.40 -17.21 11.38
CA ALA A 171 -11.49 -17.61 9.98
C ALA A 171 -11.67 -16.37 9.08
N PRO A 172 -10.92 -16.24 7.96
CA PRO A 172 -10.94 -15.04 7.11
C PRO A 172 -12.33 -14.60 6.63
N HIS A 173 -13.22 -15.55 6.34
CA HIS A 173 -14.57 -15.25 5.89
C HIS A 173 -15.44 -14.61 6.99
N VAL A 174 -15.21 -14.95 8.27
CA VAL A 174 -15.94 -14.36 9.40
C VAL A 174 -15.49 -12.92 9.62
N ILE A 175 -14.17 -12.68 9.59
CA ILE A 175 -13.59 -11.33 9.67
C ILE A 175 -14.15 -10.45 8.54
N ALA A 176 -14.15 -10.95 7.30
CA ALA A 176 -14.67 -10.21 6.15
C ALA A 176 -16.17 -9.89 6.26
N ALA A 177 -17.00 -10.83 6.73
CA ALA A 177 -18.43 -10.62 6.93
C ALA A 177 -18.72 -9.58 8.02
N LEU A 178 -17.98 -9.62 9.13
CA LEU A 178 -18.12 -8.62 10.20
C LEU A 178 -17.65 -7.24 9.76
N THR A 179 -16.57 -7.17 8.99
CA THR A 179 -16.04 -5.94 8.39
C THR A 179 -17.03 -5.34 7.37
N GLU A 180 -17.84 -6.16 6.71
CA GLU A 180 -18.90 -5.67 5.82
C GLU A 180 -20.10 -5.12 6.58
N ARG A 181 -20.45 -5.73 7.73
CA ARG A 181 -21.56 -5.31 8.61
C ARG A 181 -21.33 -3.96 9.32
N THR A 182 -20.11 -3.44 9.31
CA THR A 182 -19.78 -2.12 9.89
C THR A 182 -19.96 -0.95 8.92
N ARG A 183 -20.33 -1.22 7.66
CA ARG A 183 -20.65 -0.20 6.65
C ARG A 183 -22.04 0.39 6.87
#